data_AF-B8A3B1-F1
#
_entry.id   AF-B8A3B1-F1
#
_cell.length_a   1.000
_cell.length_b   1.000
_cell.length_c   1.000
_cell.angle_alpha   90.00
_cell.angle_beta   90.00
_cell.angle_gamma   90.00
#
_symmetry.space_group_name_H-M   'P 1'
#
loop_
_entity.id
_entity.type
_entity.pdbx_description
1 polymer ?
#
loop_
_entity_poly.entity_id
_entity_poly.type
_entity_poly.pdbx_seq_one_letter_code
_entity_poly.pdbx_strand_id
1 'polypeptide(L)'
;MTKLEIENELKDFLGVSKVIWIPRGLYGDEDTNGHVDNMCCFIKPGVILLSWTDDEKDYQYERSVEALSVLSQSVDAKGRQLQVVKIHVPGPLYMTEEEAQGVVSSGHSVPRPAGTRLAASYVNFYIANGGIIAPSFGDRWDEEAYAVLQKAFPDHEVVMVEGGREIALGGGNIHCITQQQPVRPS
;
A
#
# COMPACT_ATOMS: atom_id res chain seq x y z
N MET A 1 -14.31 6.90 -19.49
CA MET A 1 -15.27 7.37 -18.47
C MET A 1 -14.74 8.63 -17.83
N THR A 2 -15.62 9.54 -17.40
CA THR A 2 -15.28 10.71 -16.58
C THR A 2 -15.06 10.29 -15.12
N LYS A 3 -14.46 11.17 -14.31
CA LYS A 3 -14.31 10.95 -12.87
C LYS A 3 -15.65 10.69 -12.18
N LEU A 4 -16.70 11.42 -12.56
CA LEU A 4 -18.05 11.25 -12.01
C LEU A 4 -18.68 9.90 -12.40
N GLU A 5 -18.48 9.47 -13.64
CA GLU A 5 -18.95 8.16 -14.09
C GLU A 5 -18.29 7.03 -13.29
N ILE A 6 -16.96 7.08 -13.11
CA ILE A 6 -16.24 6.08 -12.30
C ILE A 6 -16.72 6.12 -10.85
N GLU A 7 -16.90 7.31 -10.27
CA GLU A 7 -17.40 7.46 -8.90
C GLU A 7 -18.78 6.82 -8.71
N ASN A 8 -19.68 6.96 -9.70
CA ASN A 8 -21.01 6.37 -9.63
C ASN A 8 -20.94 4.84 -9.73
N GLU A 9 -20.14 4.28 -10.64
CA GLU A 9 -19.94 2.83 -10.72
C GLU A 9 -19.40 2.26 -9.39
N LEU A 10 -18.44 2.94 -8.76
CA LEU A 10 -17.91 2.52 -7.45
C LEU A 10 -19.00 2.55 -6.37
N LYS A 11 -19.86 3.57 -6.35
CA LYS A 11 -20.99 3.65 -5.40
C LYS A 11 -21.99 2.51 -5.60
N ASP A 12 -22.33 2.23 -6.85
CA ASP A 12 -23.34 1.24 -7.21
C ASP A 12 -22.87 -0.19 -6.91
N PHE A 13 -21.64 -0.54 -7.28
CA PHE A 13 -21.12 -1.91 -7.12
C PHE A 13 -20.55 -2.21 -5.74
N LEU A 14 -19.95 -1.22 -5.06
CA LEU A 14 -19.34 -1.41 -3.73
C LEU A 14 -20.28 -1.04 -2.58
N GLY A 15 -21.46 -0.45 -2.88
CA GLY A 15 -22.42 -0.02 -1.86
C GLY A 15 -21.93 1.14 -0.99
N VAL A 16 -21.01 1.96 -1.51
CA VAL A 16 -20.45 3.13 -0.81
C VAL A 16 -21.23 4.40 -1.17
N SER A 17 -21.22 5.41 -0.31
CA SER A 17 -21.87 6.70 -0.58
C SER A 17 -20.90 7.87 -0.81
N LYS A 18 -19.59 7.65 -0.56
CA LYS A 18 -18.55 8.66 -0.71
C LYS A 18 -17.25 8.02 -1.20
N VAL A 19 -16.61 8.67 -2.17
CA VAL A 19 -15.28 8.32 -2.67
C VAL A 19 -14.31 9.45 -2.34
N ILE A 20 -13.16 9.11 -1.77
CA ILE A 20 -12.08 10.06 -1.50
C ILE A 20 -10.98 9.77 -2.52
N TRP A 21 -10.66 10.77 -3.33
CA TRP A 21 -9.70 10.63 -4.42
C TRP A 21 -8.33 11.13 -3.99
N ILE A 22 -7.39 10.22 -3.78
CA ILE A 22 -5.99 10.57 -3.56
C ILE A 22 -5.34 10.86 -4.93
N PRO A 23 -4.56 11.95 -5.09
CA PRO A 23 -4.09 12.35 -6.42
C PRO A 23 -3.10 11.37 -7.05
N ARG A 24 -2.24 10.74 -6.23
CA ARG A 24 -1.15 9.87 -6.67
C ARG A 24 -0.92 8.72 -5.68
N GLY A 25 -0.53 7.56 -6.21
CA GLY A 25 -0.05 6.41 -5.42
C GLY A 25 1.44 6.50 -5.05
N LEU A 26 1.99 5.37 -4.60
CA LEU A 26 3.39 5.21 -4.23
C LEU A 26 4.32 5.54 -5.42
N TYR A 27 5.44 6.20 -5.16
CA TYR A 27 6.47 6.43 -6.19
C TYR A 27 7.12 5.12 -6.62
N GLY A 28 7.28 4.93 -7.93
CA GLY A 28 7.87 3.71 -8.53
C GLY A 28 6.85 2.62 -8.85
N ASP A 29 5.57 2.79 -8.47
CA ASP A 29 4.49 1.84 -8.77
C ASP A 29 3.89 2.09 -10.17
N GLU A 30 4.73 2.04 -11.19
CA GLU A 30 4.36 2.36 -12.57
C GLU A 30 3.55 1.23 -13.23
N ASP A 31 3.79 -0.02 -12.82
CA ASP A 31 3.10 -1.21 -13.35
C ASP A 31 1.60 -1.16 -13.09
N THR A 32 1.19 -0.59 -11.96
CA THR A 32 -0.23 -0.45 -11.55
C THR A 32 -0.77 0.97 -11.73
N ASN A 33 0.09 1.90 -12.18
CA ASN A 33 -0.18 3.34 -12.23
C ASN A 33 -0.56 3.94 -10.86
N GLY A 34 0.05 3.43 -9.79
CA GLY A 34 -0.13 3.93 -8.42
C GLY A 34 -1.41 3.43 -7.75
N HIS A 35 -1.58 2.11 -7.67
CA HIS A 35 -2.67 1.52 -6.89
C HIS A 35 -2.69 2.02 -5.44
N VAL A 36 -3.91 2.17 -4.91
CA VAL A 36 -4.13 2.72 -3.56
C VAL A 36 -3.63 1.78 -2.47
N ASP A 37 -3.66 0.47 -2.68
CA ASP A 37 -3.27 -0.55 -1.69
C ASP A 37 -1.77 -0.57 -1.37
N ASN A 38 -0.95 0.13 -2.16
CA ASN A 38 0.46 0.36 -1.88
C ASN A 38 0.73 1.75 -1.26
N MET A 39 -0.30 2.62 -1.25
CA MET A 39 -0.22 4.00 -0.75
C MET A 39 -0.93 4.18 0.59
N CYS A 40 -2.18 3.75 0.71
CA CYS A 40 -2.95 3.85 1.95
C CYS A 40 -4.08 2.83 2.04
N CYS A 41 -4.50 2.50 3.26
CA CYS A 41 -5.63 1.61 3.50
C CYS A 41 -6.42 2.02 4.74
N PHE A 42 -7.67 1.59 4.85
CA PHE A 42 -8.41 1.69 6.11
C PHE A 42 -7.93 0.59 7.07
N ILE A 43 -7.60 0.98 8.31
CA ILE A 43 -7.32 0.03 9.40
C ILE A 43 -8.53 -0.17 10.31
N LYS A 44 -9.42 0.82 10.36
CA LYS A 44 -10.76 0.77 10.95
C LYS A 44 -11.59 1.95 10.43
N PRO A 45 -12.93 1.97 10.63
CA PRO A 45 -13.75 3.08 10.16
C PRO A 45 -13.25 4.45 10.66
N GLY A 46 -12.92 5.34 9.73
CA GLY A 46 -12.41 6.69 10.02
C GLY A 46 -10.90 6.77 10.28
N VAL A 47 -10.14 5.67 10.19
CA VAL A 47 -8.69 5.67 10.41
C VAL A 47 -7.96 5.00 9.24
N ILE A 48 -6.98 5.72 8.69
CA ILE A 48 -6.19 5.34 7.52
C ILE A 48 -4.74 5.09 7.94
N LEU A 49 -4.13 4.03 7.42
CA LEU A 49 -2.67 3.88 7.40
C LEU A 49 -2.14 4.44 6.09
N LEU A 50 -1.05 5.22 6.12
CA LEU A 50 -0.48 5.92 4.97
C LEU A 50 1.02 5.64 4.85
N SER A 51 1.45 5.18 3.68
CA SER A 51 2.86 5.07 3.29
C SER A 51 3.54 6.44 3.42
N TRP A 52 4.62 6.50 4.17
CA TRP A 52 5.25 7.76 4.57
C TRP A 52 6.77 7.69 4.50
N THR A 53 7.42 8.84 4.31
CA THR A 53 8.85 9.04 4.55
C THR A 53 9.03 10.43 5.12
N ASP A 54 10.00 10.62 6.02
CA ASP A 54 10.39 11.96 6.49
C ASP A 54 11.53 12.57 5.65
N ASP A 55 12.09 11.83 4.69
CA ASP A 55 13.12 12.35 3.78
C ASP A 55 12.51 13.22 2.68
N GLU A 56 12.58 14.54 2.86
CA GLU A 56 12.05 15.52 1.90
C GLU A 56 12.72 15.47 0.52
N LYS A 57 13.88 14.81 0.40
CA LYS A 57 14.57 14.65 -0.88
C LYS A 57 14.10 13.42 -1.65
N ASP A 58 13.36 12.52 -1.01
CA ASP A 58 12.81 11.35 -1.67
C ASP A 58 11.55 11.71 -2.46
N TYR A 59 11.42 11.20 -3.68
CA TYR A 59 10.26 11.46 -4.55
C TYR A 59 8.93 10.98 -3.95
N GLN A 60 8.95 10.04 -2.98
CA GLN A 60 7.76 9.63 -2.23
C GLN A 60 7.25 10.73 -1.28
N TYR A 61 8.10 11.64 -0.80
CA TYR A 61 7.72 12.64 0.19
C TYR A 61 6.57 13.52 -0.30
N GLU A 62 6.71 14.10 -1.50
CA GLU A 62 5.68 14.98 -2.07
C GLU A 62 4.33 14.27 -2.26
N ARG A 63 4.34 12.99 -2.65
CA ARG A 63 3.14 12.17 -2.82
C ARG A 63 2.48 11.87 -1.47
N SER A 64 3.28 11.58 -0.45
CA SER A 64 2.82 11.33 0.92
C SER A 64 2.20 12.58 1.54
N VAL A 65 2.83 13.74 1.37
CA VAL A 65 2.32 15.04 1.83
C VAL A 65 1.02 15.40 1.14
N GLU A 66 0.94 15.21 -0.19
CA GLU A 66 -0.29 15.46 -0.95
C GLU A 66 -1.44 14.57 -0.49
N ALA A 67 -1.20 13.26 -0.32
CA ALA A 67 -2.18 12.33 0.20
C ALA A 67 -2.62 12.71 1.63
N LEU A 68 -1.67 13.05 2.51
CA LEU A 68 -1.96 13.48 3.87
C LEU A 68 -2.83 14.74 3.89
N SER A 69 -2.57 15.71 3.00
CA SER A 69 -3.36 16.94 2.87
C SER A 69 -4.82 16.64 2.53
N VAL A 70 -5.05 15.80 1.51
CA VAL A 70 -6.40 15.38 1.10
C VAL A 70 -7.11 14.60 2.22
N LEU A 71 -6.42 13.62 2.83
CA LEU A 71 -6.99 12.80 3.89
C LEU A 71 -7.34 13.64 5.13
N SER A 72 -6.46 14.54 5.54
CA SER A 72 -6.67 15.39 6.73
C SER A 72 -7.78 16.42 6.54
N GLN A 73 -8.11 16.78 5.31
CA GLN A 73 -9.23 17.69 4.98
C GLN A 73 -10.53 16.94 4.66
N SER A 74 -10.49 15.61 4.65
CA SER A 74 -11.63 14.76 4.29
C SER A 74 -12.37 14.24 5.52
N VAL A 75 -13.68 14.08 5.36
CA VAL A 75 -14.51 13.26 6.25
C VAL A 75 -14.97 12.02 5.52
N ASP A 76 -15.23 10.93 6.23
CA ASP A 76 -15.80 9.73 5.60
C ASP A 76 -17.30 9.88 5.30
N ALA A 77 -17.91 8.82 4.77
CA ALA A 77 -19.33 8.75 4.43
C ALA A 77 -20.28 9.00 5.62
N LYS A 78 -19.80 8.86 6.86
CA LYS A 78 -20.56 9.10 8.10
C LYS A 78 -20.20 10.44 8.76
N GLY A 79 -19.44 11.29 8.07
CA GLY A 79 -19.03 12.61 8.57
C GLY A 79 -17.93 12.56 9.63
N ARG A 80 -17.25 11.43 9.82
CA ARG A 80 -16.11 11.34 10.75
C ARG A 80 -14.87 11.95 10.11
N GLN A 81 -14.16 12.78 10.85
CA GLN A 81 -12.85 13.25 10.45
C GLN A 81 -11.88 12.07 10.35
N LEU A 82 -11.12 11.99 9.26
CA LEU A 82 -10.14 10.92 9.09
C LEU A 82 -8.94 11.14 10.01
N GLN A 83 -8.56 10.10 10.74
CA GLN A 83 -7.29 10.02 11.44
C GLN A 83 -6.28 9.29 10.55
N VAL A 84 -5.08 9.85 10.41
CA VAL A 84 -4.03 9.25 9.57
C VAL A 84 -2.91 8.76 10.48
N VAL A 85 -2.63 7.47 10.40
CA VAL A 85 -1.45 6.82 10.98
C VAL A 85 -0.43 6.70 9.86
N LYS A 86 0.78 7.22 10.09
CA LYS A 86 1.89 7.10 9.14
C LYS A 86 2.64 5.81 9.41
N ILE A 87 3.06 5.13 8.35
CA ILE A 87 4.01 4.01 8.42
C ILE A 87 5.17 4.31 7.47
N HIS A 88 6.39 4.32 8.02
CA HIS A 88 7.57 4.64 7.23
C HIS A 88 7.80 3.55 6.17
N VAL A 89 8.01 3.90 4.91
CA VAL A 89 8.42 2.96 3.85
C VAL A 89 9.78 2.32 4.20
N PRO A 90 10.16 1.14 3.68
CA PRO A 90 11.56 0.71 3.76
C PRO A 90 12.47 1.77 3.12
N GLY A 91 13.81 1.68 3.30
CA GLY A 91 14.72 2.54 2.53
C GLY A 91 14.42 2.41 1.03
N PRO A 92 14.74 3.37 0.15
CA PRO A 92 14.56 3.12 -1.27
C PRO A 92 15.32 1.84 -1.66
N LEU A 93 14.55 0.80 -1.98
CA LEU A 93 15.09 -0.50 -2.34
C LEU A 93 15.33 -0.49 -3.84
N TYR A 94 16.47 -1.01 -4.26
CA TYR A 94 16.81 -1.13 -5.67
C TYR A 94 17.04 -2.59 -6.03
N MET A 95 16.60 -2.97 -7.23
CA MET A 95 16.90 -4.26 -7.82
C MET A 95 18.41 -4.38 -8.06
N THR A 96 19.00 -5.48 -7.63
CA THR A 96 20.42 -5.80 -7.82
C THR A 96 20.65 -6.43 -9.19
N GLU A 97 21.92 -6.55 -9.59
CA GLU A 97 22.31 -7.26 -10.82
C GLU A 97 21.92 -8.75 -10.76
N GLU A 98 22.11 -9.40 -9.61
CA GLU A 98 21.76 -10.81 -9.42
C GLU A 98 20.26 -11.05 -9.57
N GLU A 99 19.44 -10.21 -8.94
CA GLU A 99 17.98 -10.28 -9.04
C GLU A 99 17.48 -10.05 -10.48
N ALA A 100 18.10 -9.12 -11.22
CA ALA A 100 17.73 -8.83 -12.60
C ALA A 100 18.11 -9.96 -13.57
N GLN A 101 19.24 -10.63 -13.35
CA GLN A 101 19.73 -11.71 -14.22
C GLN A 101 18.80 -12.93 -14.27
N GLY A 102 18.02 -13.17 -13.21
CA GLY A 102 17.04 -14.26 -13.16
C GLY A 102 15.81 -14.05 -14.06
N VAL A 103 15.61 -12.84 -14.60
CA VAL A 103 14.39 -12.48 -15.34
C VAL A 103 14.61 -12.55 -16.84
N VAL A 104 13.95 -13.52 -17.49
CA VAL A 104 13.93 -13.61 -18.95
C VAL A 104 12.97 -12.58 -19.52
N SER A 105 13.51 -11.59 -20.25
CA SER A 105 12.69 -10.62 -20.98
C SER A 105 12.00 -11.30 -22.17
N SER A 106 10.67 -11.19 -22.24
CA SER A 106 9.84 -11.62 -23.37
C SER A 106 9.20 -10.41 -24.05
N GLY A 107 8.79 -10.53 -25.31
CA GLY A 107 8.41 -9.37 -26.15
C GLY A 107 7.24 -8.51 -25.65
N HIS A 108 6.47 -8.97 -24.66
CA HIS A 108 5.34 -8.23 -24.07
C HIS A 108 5.48 -8.00 -22.56
N SER A 109 6.52 -8.52 -21.90
CA SER A 109 6.73 -8.33 -20.46
C SER A 109 7.40 -6.98 -20.17
N VAL A 110 7.06 -6.38 -19.04
CA VAL A 110 7.78 -5.20 -18.51
C VAL A 110 9.22 -5.61 -18.17
N PRO A 111 10.25 -4.96 -18.73
CA PRO A 111 11.65 -5.26 -18.38
C PRO A 111 11.95 -4.99 -16.91
N ARG A 112 12.83 -5.81 -16.31
CA ARG A 112 13.29 -5.68 -14.92
C ARG A 112 14.81 -5.44 -14.86
N PRO A 113 15.31 -4.25 -15.25
CA PRO A 113 16.74 -3.97 -15.19
C PRO A 113 17.20 -3.75 -13.74
N ALA A 114 18.47 -4.06 -13.49
CA ALA A 114 19.15 -3.69 -12.25
C ALA A 114 19.11 -2.16 -12.04
N GLY A 115 19.07 -1.74 -10.78
CA GLY A 115 18.93 -0.33 -10.38
C GLY A 115 17.49 0.19 -10.43
N THR A 116 16.51 -0.61 -10.87
CA THR A 116 15.08 -0.26 -10.73
C THR A 116 14.72 -0.09 -9.26
N ARG A 117 14.10 1.04 -8.89
CA ARG A 117 13.55 1.24 -7.55
C ARG A 117 12.32 0.34 -7.37
N LEU A 118 12.27 -0.43 -6.28
CA LEU A 118 11.13 -1.29 -5.96
C LEU A 118 9.99 -0.46 -5.36
N ALA A 119 8.76 -0.74 -5.77
CA ALA A 119 7.53 -0.16 -5.22
C ALA A 119 7.16 -0.81 -3.87
N ALA A 120 8.07 -0.73 -2.89
CA ALA A 120 7.94 -1.39 -1.60
C ALA A 120 7.24 -0.50 -0.56
N SER A 121 6.16 -1.00 0.03
CA SER A 121 5.50 -0.41 1.20
C SER A 121 4.96 -1.48 2.14
N TYR A 122 5.03 -1.20 3.44
CA TYR A 122 4.39 -2.02 4.47
C TYR A 122 2.87 -1.91 4.49
N VAL A 123 2.27 -0.93 3.78
CA VAL A 123 0.81 -0.83 3.61
C VAL A 123 0.23 -1.99 2.82
N ASN A 124 1.05 -2.67 1.98
CA ASN A 124 0.61 -3.77 1.14
C ASN A 124 0.50 -5.12 1.91
N PHE A 125 -0.11 -5.08 3.09
CA PHE A 125 -0.37 -6.22 3.97
C PHE A 125 -1.79 -6.79 3.77
N TYR A 126 -2.02 -8.02 4.23
CA TYR A 126 -3.33 -8.65 4.22
C TYR A 126 -3.92 -8.76 5.63
N ILE A 127 -5.20 -8.41 5.78
CA ILE A 127 -5.96 -8.60 7.03
C ILE A 127 -6.66 -9.95 6.97
N ALA A 128 -6.15 -10.91 7.74
CA ALA A 128 -6.80 -12.19 8.00
C ALA A 128 -7.69 -12.11 9.25
N ASN A 129 -8.52 -13.13 9.47
CA ASN A 129 -9.29 -13.23 10.70
C ASN A 129 -8.34 -13.37 11.91
N GLY A 130 -8.20 -12.31 12.71
CA GLY A 130 -7.35 -12.29 13.89
C GLY A 130 -5.85 -12.11 13.60
N GLY A 131 -5.46 -11.85 12.35
CA GLY A 131 -4.06 -11.70 11.98
C GLY A 131 -3.79 -10.63 10.92
N ILE A 132 -2.58 -10.08 10.93
CA ILE A 132 -2.06 -9.16 9.92
C ILE A 132 -0.84 -9.81 9.29
N ILE A 133 -0.92 -10.13 8.00
CA ILE A 133 0.19 -10.73 7.25
C ILE A 133 0.88 -9.61 6.48
N ALA A 134 2.01 -9.13 7.00
CA ALA A 134 2.71 -7.94 6.52
C ALA A 134 4.08 -8.29 5.93
N PRO A 135 4.57 -7.52 4.95
CA PRO A 135 5.86 -7.80 4.34
C PRO A 135 7.01 -7.41 5.26
N SER A 136 8.05 -8.23 5.30
CA SER A 136 9.39 -7.82 5.74
C SER A 136 10.32 -7.78 4.52
N PHE A 137 11.14 -6.74 4.45
CA PHE A 137 12.03 -6.49 3.32
C PHE A 137 13.51 -6.78 3.64
N GLY A 138 13.82 -7.18 4.86
CA GLY A 138 15.20 -7.29 5.35
C GLY A 138 15.84 -5.92 5.55
N ASP A 139 15.03 -4.90 5.84
CA ASP A 139 15.45 -3.51 5.98
C ASP A 139 15.26 -3.03 7.43
N ARG A 140 15.99 -1.97 7.80
CA ARG A 140 15.96 -1.41 9.16
C ARG A 140 14.56 -0.97 9.62
N TRP A 141 13.64 -0.68 8.70
CA TRP A 141 12.30 -0.22 9.02
C TRP A 141 11.32 -1.37 9.33
N ASP A 142 11.71 -2.64 9.15
CA ASP A 142 10.84 -3.80 9.41
C ASP A 142 10.34 -3.82 10.86
N GLU A 143 11.22 -3.53 11.83
CA GLU A 143 10.87 -3.49 13.26
C GLU A 143 9.88 -2.36 13.59
N GLU A 144 10.07 -1.18 12.99
CA GLU A 144 9.16 -0.05 13.16
C GLU A 144 7.79 -0.35 12.54
N ALA A 145 7.78 -0.92 11.34
CA ALA A 145 6.56 -1.32 10.65
C ALA A 145 5.76 -2.31 11.49
N TYR A 146 6.41 -3.33 12.06
CA TYR A 146 5.80 -4.25 13.01
C TYR A 146 5.16 -3.51 14.19
N ALA A 147 5.90 -2.59 14.84
CA ALA A 147 5.41 -1.86 16.00
C ALA A 147 4.19 -0.97 15.67
N VAL A 148 4.21 -0.31 14.51
CA VAL A 148 3.08 0.52 14.02
C VAL A 148 1.87 -0.36 13.75
N LEU A 149 2.04 -1.47 13.04
CA LEU A 149 0.95 -2.39 12.70
C LEU A 149 0.36 -3.03 13.97
N GLN A 150 1.19 -3.47 14.91
CA GLN A 150 0.72 -4.07 16.16
C GLN A 150 -0.08 -3.08 17.00
N LYS A 151 0.34 -1.81 17.02
CA LYS A 151 -0.41 -0.74 17.68
C LYS A 151 -1.71 -0.40 16.95
N ALA A 152 -1.72 -0.46 15.62
CA ALA A 152 -2.90 -0.22 14.79
C ALA A 152 -3.95 -1.32 14.95
N PHE A 153 -3.51 -2.56 15.14
CA PHE A 153 -4.35 -3.76 15.26
C PHE A 153 -4.07 -4.51 16.59
N PRO A 154 -4.48 -3.94 17.74
CA PRO A 154 -4.14 -4.50 19.06
C PRO A 154 -4.72 -5.90 19.31
N ASP A 155 -5.81 -6.25 18.63
CA ASP A 155 -6.50 -7.55 18.77
C ASP A 155 -6.09 -8.56 17.67
N HIS A 156 -5.07 -8.25 16.88
CA HIS A 156 -4.56 -9.15 15.84
C HIS A 156 -3.10 -9.54 16.13
N GLU A 157 -2.75 -10.76 15.75
CA GLU A 157 -1.35 -11.18 15.64
C GLU A 157 -0.73 -10.59 14.37
N VAL A 158 0.34 -9.81 14.50
CA VAL A 158 1.09 -9.32 13.35
C VAL A 158 2.19 -10.32 13.00
N VAL A 159 2.13 -10.86 11.79
CA VAL A 159 3.12 -11.78 11.23
C VAL A 159 3.87 -11.06 10.11
N MET A 160 5.14 -10.76 10.35
CA MET A 160 6.05 -10.23 9.34
C MET A 160 6.60 -11.39 8.51
N VAL A 161 6.29 -11.42 7.22
CA VAL A 161 6.72 -12.48 6.30
C VAL A 161 8.07 -12.11 5.70
N GLU A 162 9.09 -12.87 6.08
CA GLU A 162 10.39 -12.86 5.41
C GLU A 162 10.19 -13.24 3.94
N GLY A 163 10.73 -12.43 3.02
CA GLY A 163 10.56 -12.63 1.57
C GLY A 163 9.59 -11.66 0.90
N GLY A 164 9.08 -10.65 1.61
CA GLY A 164 8.32 -9.55 0.99
C GLY A 164 9.08 -8.84 -0.14
N ARG A 165 10.42 -8.84 -0.08
CA ARG A 165 11.30 -8.36 -1.17
C ARG A 165 11.13 -9.16 -2.46
N GLU A 166 11.06 -10.49 -2.39
CA GLU A 166 10.95 -11.36 -3.58
C GLU A 166 9.67 -11.07 -4.38
N ILE A 167 8.57 -10.79 -3.69
CA ILE A 167 7.30 -10.41 -4.33
C ILE A 167 7.41 -8.99 -4.90
N ALA A 168 8.07 -8.08 -4.19
CA ALA A 168 8.27 -6.68 -4.63
C ALA A 168 9.09 -6.57 -5.93
N LEU A 169 10.04 -7.49 -6.18
CA LEU A 169 10.76 -7.58 -7.46
C LEU A 169 9.80 -7.82 -8.64
N GLY A 170 8.67 -8.49 -8.38
CA GLY A 170 7.60 -8.75 -9.35
C GLY A 170 6.61 -7.59 -9.54
N GLY A 171 6.65 -6.55 -8.72
CA GLY A 171 5.77 -5.37 -8.83
C GLY A 171 4.57 -5.34 -7.88
N GLY A 172 4.57 -6.11 -6.79
CA GLY A 172 3.49 -6.08 -5.80
C GLY A 172 3.92 -6.63 -4.44
N ASN A 173 2.97 -6.89 -3.54
CA ASN A 173 3.25 -7.60 -2.29
C ASN A 173 2.08 -8.48 -1.83
N ILE A 174 2.05 -8.86 -0.55
CA ILE A 174 1.09 -9.79 0.05
C ILE A 174 -0.36 -9.41 -0.26
N HIS A 175 -0.74 -8.14 -0.18
CA HIS A 175 -2.10 -7.70 -0.54
C HIS A 175 -2.40 -7.98 -2.02
N CYS A 176 -1.45 -7.70 -2.92
CA CYS A 176 -1.64 -7.89 -4.37
C CYS A 176 -1.85 -9.35 -4.79
N ILE A 177 -1.39 -10.32 -4.00
CA ILE A 177 -1.49 -11.76 -4.30
C ILE A 177 -2.61 -12.47 -3.52
N THR A 178 -3.45 -11.71 -2.81
CA THR A 178 -4.54 -12.25 -1.98
C THR A 178 -5.89 -11.64 -2.36
N GLN A 179 -6.97 -12.38 -2.09
CA GLN A 179 -8.35 -11.89 -2.23
C GLN A 179 -9.21 -12.55 -1.17
N GLN A 180 -9.73 -11.78 -0.21
CA GLN A 180 -10.58 -12.31 0.85
C GLN A 180 -11.95 -12.73 0.33
N GLN A 181 -12.49 -13.80 0.91
CA GLN A 181 -13.89 -14.16 0.79
C GLN A 181 -14.59 -13.88 2.13
N PRO A 182 -15.40 -12.82 2.24
CA PRO A 182 -16.14 -12.53 3.46
C PRO A 182 -17.06 -13.69 3.83
N VAL A 183 -17.12 -14.00 5.13
CA VAL A 183 -18.15 -14.91 5.64
C VAL A 183 -19.52 -14.27 5.43
N ARG A 184 -20.54 -15.07 5.12
CA ARG A 184 -21.91 -14.56 5.02
C ARG A 184 -22.34 -14.03 6.40
N PRO A 185 -22.94 -12.83 6.48
CA PRO A 185 -23.59 -12.38 7.70
C PRO A 185 -24.65 -13.40 8.12
N SER A 186 -24.64 -13.80 9.39
CA SER A 186 -25.71 -14.60 10.00
C SER A 186 -26.99 -13.80 10.19
#